data_AF-A0A3N8KNC9-F1
#
_entry.id   AF-A0A3N8KNC9-F1
#
_cell.length_a   1.000
_cell.length_b   1.000
_cell.length_c   1.000
_cell.angle_alpha   90.00
_cell.angle_beta   90.00
_cell.angle_gamma   90.00
#
_symmetry.space_group_name_H-M   'P 1'
#
loop_
_entity.id
_entity.type
_entity.pdbx_description
1 polymer ?
#
loop_
_entity_poly.entity_id
_entity_poly.type
_entity_poly.pdbx_seq_one_letter_code
_entity_poly.pdbx_strand_id
1 'polypeptide(L)' 'MSKYDTATVQSVHHWTDTLFSFTCTREPGLRFNNGEFTMVG' A
#
# COMPACT_ATOMS: atom_id res chain seq x y z
N MET A 1 9.39 11.17 15.18
CA MET A 1 8.99 10.06 14.30
C MET A 1 7.95 10.60 13.32
N SER A 2 8.06 10.26 12.04
CA SER A 2 7.04 10.59 11.04
C SER A 2 5.77 9.79 11.34
N LYS A 3 4.60 10.35 11.02
CA LYS A 3 3.31 9.65 11.12
C LYS A 3 3.11 8.63 9.99
N TYR A 4 3.90 8.74 8.93
CA TYR A 4 3.82 7.92 7.72
C TYR A 4 5.20 7.37 7.36
N ASP A 5 5.22 6.12 6.90
CA ASP A 5 6.40 5.48 6.32
C ASP A 5 6.40 5.64 4.79
N THR A 6 7.58 5.79 4.21
CA THR A 6 7.73 5.79 2.75
C THR A 6 7.77 4.36 2.23
N ALA A 7 6.94 4.04 1.24
CA ALA A 7 6.91 2.74 0.57
C ALA A 7 7.16 2.90 -0.94
N THR A 8 7.87 1.94 -1.53
CA THR A 8 8.17 1.91 -2.96
C THR A 8 7.18 1.01 -3.68
N VAL A 9 6.56 1.51 -4.76
CA VAL A 9 5.68 0.71 -5.64
C VAL A 9 6.49 -0.38 -6.34
N GLN A 10 6.02 -1.62 -6.29
CA GLN A 10 6.68 -2.79 -6.86
C GLN A 10 6.01 -3.28 -8.15
N SER A 11 4.68 -3.20 -8.21
CA SER A 11 3.92 -3.54 -9.42
C SER A 11 2.66 -2.71 -9.52
N VAL A 12 2.20 -2.51 -10.75
CA VAL A 12 0.93 -1.88 -11.07
C VAL A 12 0.22 -2.75 -12.09
N HIS A 13 -1.07 -3.01 -11.86
CA HIS A 13 -1.94 -3.72 -12.77
C HIS A 13 -3.19 -2.88 -13.04
N HIS A 14 -3.46 -2.60 -14.31
CA HIS A 14 -4.68 -1.93 -14.75
C HIS A 14 -5.71 -2.97 -15.19
N TRP A 15 -6.84 -3.01 -14.51
CA TRP A 15 -7.96 -3.88 -14.86
C TRP A 15 -8.84 -3.23 -15.92
N THR A 16 -9.08 -1.92 -15.79
CA THR A 16 -9.82 -1.06 -16.72
C THR A 16 -9.22 0.35 -16.70
N ASP A 17 -9.78 1.26 -17.49
CA ASP A 17 -9.36 2.67 -17.52
C ASP A 17 -9.58 3.40 -16.18
N THR A 18 -10.45 2.88 -15.31
CA THR A 18 -10.80 3.52 -14.02
C THR A 18 -10.48 2.64 -12.80
N LEU A 19 -9.96 1.43 -12.98
CA LEU A 19 -9.65 0.50 -11.90
C LEU A 19 -8.26 -0.09 -12.07
N PHE A 20 -7.44 0.09 -11.04
CA PHE A 20 -6.09 -0.48 -10.98
C PHE A 20 -5.77 -0.99 -9.57
N SER A 21 -4.75 -1.83 -9.48
CA SER A 21 -4.18 -2.30 -8.22
C SER A 21 -2.67 -2.11 -8.26
N PHE A 22 -2.06 -1.84 -7.12
CA PHE A 22 -0.61 -1.78 -6.98
C PHE A 22 -0.17 -2.52 -5.72
N THR A 23 1.09 -2.94 -5.72
CA THR A 23 1.76 -3.48 -4.54
C THR A 23 2.94 -2.59 -4.17
N CYS A 24 3.32 -2.57 -2.90
CA CYS A 24 4.45 -1.78 -2.43
C CYS A 24 5.24 -2.54 -1.35
N THR A 25 6.45 -2.06 -1.06
CA THR A 25 7.26 -2.57 0.06
C THR A 25 6.55 -2.38 1.39
N ARG A 26 6.67 -3.35 2.30
CA ARG A 26 6.12 -3.26 3.65
C ARG A 26 7.24 -3.02 4.67
N GLU A 27 7.10 -1.97 5.48
CA GLU A 27 7.97 -1.76 6.65
C GLU A 27 7.77 -2.93 7.65
N PRO A 28 8.84 -3.55 8.19
CA PRO A 28 8.73 -4.76 9.02
C PRO A 28 7.86 -4.62 10.29
N GLY A 29 7.75 -3.42 10.86
CA GLY A 29 6.90 -3.08 12.00
C GLY A 29 5.41 -2.89 11.65
N LEU A 30 5.04 -2.68 10.38
CA LEU A 30 3.65 -2.58 9.96
C LEU A 30 2.93 -3.94 10.06
N ARG A 31 2.08 -4.07 11.09
CA ARG A 31 1.24 -5.25 11.38
C ARG A 31 -0.24 -4.87 11.33
N PHE A 32 -1.07 -5.78 10.85
CA PHE A 32 -2.51 -5.59 10.75
C PHE A 32 -3.22 -6.96 10.78
N ASN A 33 -4.49 -6.96 11.14
CA ASN A 33 -5.38 -8.12 10.96
C ASN A 33 -6.11 -8.03 9.62
N ASN A 34 -6.43 -9.18 9.03
CA ASN A 34 -7.15 -9.23 7.76
C ASN A 34 -8.50 -8.50 7.87
N GLY A 35 -8.71 -7.48 7.02
CA GLY A 35 -9.91 -6.64 7.01
C GLY A 35 -9.70 -5.22 7.54
N GLU A 36 -8.56 -4.91 8.16
CA GLU A 36 -8.18 -3.55 8.53
C GLU A 36 -7.73 -2.71 7.32
N PHE A 37 -7.78 -1.39 7.44
CA PHE A 37 -7.34 -0.44 6.42
C PHE A 37 -6.44 0.65 7.02
N THR A 38 -5.65 1.30 6.16
CA THR A 38 -4.79 2.42 6.52
C THR A 38 -4.90 3.55 5.50
N MET A 39 -4.28 4.69 5.82
CA MET A 39 -4.19 5.84 4.92
C MET A 39 -3.00 5.67 3.98
N VAL A 40 -3.21 5.97 2.70
CA VAL A 40 -2.17 6.06 1.66
C VAL A 40 -2.20 7.47 1.08
N GLY A 41 -1.08 8.18 1.08
CA GLY A 41 -0.97 9.55 0.59
C GLY A 41 0.42 10.16 0.82
#